data_AF-G9QJ52-F1
#
_entry.id   AF-G9QJ52-F1
#
_cell.length_a   1.000
_cell.length_b   1.000
_cell.length_c   1.000
_cell.angle_alpha   90.00
_cell.angle_beta   90.00
_cell.angle_gamma   90.00
#
_symmetry.space_group_name_H-M   'P 1'
#
loop_
_entity.id
_entity.type
_entity.pdbx_description
1 polymer ?
#
loop_
_entity_poly.entity_id
_entity_poly.type
_entity_poly.pdbx_seq_one_letter_code
_entity_poly.pdbx_strand_id
1 'polypeptide(L)'
;MYKKIAPVAMALACLFPSHSFAAYTDVPITYWAYHSIEQLSGKQIISGYSDGRFKPGAVITRKQAAIMLVRTLSLSSDQTIAIKDVTENTYGYQEIEAAVSAGLFSLKDGLFQPDEPLTREDMAKALAIGFRLKGDQMSAFTDVPQTSPYYRYIDALAANDITTGYTDHSFQPKGAVNRAQFAAFIARTLFNPREYEVLIDGKKKTTFRSKQEAILFAEPYDNAVIRPVSNQYQTFSNEFLSPEKSGVKNGVLMYNGYEIEKNPLYNSLQNKEFFKPYLAYKENGQYVDSMFDSLILAGREYPGGEFTESSRNEAGYNEWLWYLNKLFGENGTISIIDQSMKEIPVVDHVNIFIAIPYPQRKDPIVDLNGQTHPNTLDERFQLVKWYIDQVYDQWENTQHNGLILKGFYWLNETVTNPEDEQLLLMVSDYIHQQKGKFIYSPHAQSTNFEYWQSYGFDGAYLQSNAHFTNLSEEETKAKLHNSLIEAQTRNSGVNLEIENHGYATVDIGLEKFRQYLHFADLYGARSQSLIIYQGASMVNRLATYTDPRYQEMYTELYHFLKNK
;
A
#
# COMPACT_ATOMS: atom_id res chain seq x y z
N MET A 1 -6.96 64.45 8.50
CA MET A 1 -6.16 63.54 9.34
C MET A 1 -6.54 62.11 8.98
N TYR A 2 -5.87 61.50 8.01
CA TYR A 2 -6.07 60.08 7.66
C TYR A 2 -4.77 59.35 8.01
N LYS A 3 -4.82 58.52 9.05
CA LYS A 3 -3.71 57.63 9.44
C LYS A 3 -3.70 56.44 8.47
N LYS A 4 -2.57 56.24 7.79
CA LYS A 4 -2.25 54.99 7.08
C LYS A 4 -2.09 53.87 8.11
N ILE A 5 -2.82 52.78 7.93
CA ILE A 5 -2.60 51.51 8.63
C ILE A 5 -1.87 50.60 7.63
N ALA A 6 -0.67 50.16 8.00
CA ALA A 6 0.10 49.17 7.25
C ALA A 6 -0.50 47.77 7.44
N PRO A 7 -0.47 46.87 6.45
CA PRO A 7 -0.92 45.50 6.65
C PRO A 7 0.16 44.74 7.44
N VAL A 8 -0.24 44.20 8.59
CA VAL A 8 0.56 43.21 9.31
C VAL A 8 0.44 41.89 8.55
N ALA A 9 1.54 41.42 7.96
CA ALA A 9 1.63 40.09 7.41
C ALA A 9 1.55 39.08 8.57
N MET A 10 0.40 38.44 8.72
CA MET A 10 0.20 37.34 9.64
C MET A 10 0.83 36.10 9.01
N ALA A 11 2.01 35.73 9.48
CA ALA A 11 2.61 34.44 9.14
C ALA A 11 1.69 33.34 9.70
N LEU A 12 0.94 32.66 8.82
CA LEU A 12 0.34 31.37 9.15
C LEU A 12 1.49 30.38 9.35
N ALA A 13 1.87 30.16 10.61
CA ALA A 13 2.49 28.92 10.97
C ALA A 13 1.44 27.83 10.74
N CYS A 14 1.61 27.03 9.68
CA CYS A 14 0.92 25.76 9.54
C CYS A 14 1.41 24.83 10.64
N LEU A 15 0.86 25.00 11.84
CA LEU A 15 0.79 23.95 12.83
C LEU A 15 -0.11 22.89 12.21
N PHE A 16 0.47 21.88 11.57
CA PHE A 16 -0.24 20.63 11.38
C PHE A 16 -0.57 20.15 12.79
N PRO A 17 -1.84 20.07 13.21
CA PRO A 17 -2.15 19.34 14.41
C PRO A 17 -1.77 17.90 14.09
N SER A 18 -0.69 17.43 14.73
CA SER A 18 -0.45 16.00 14.93
C SER A 18 -1.63 15.47 15.72
N HIS A 19 -2.74 15.19 15.03
CA HIS A 19 -3.81 14.41 15.59
C HIS A 19 -3.22 13.01 15.75
N SER A 20 -2.62 12.76 16.92
CA SER A 20 -2.54 11.42 17.46
C SER A 20 -3.99 10.94 17.46
N PHE A 21 -4.28 10.14 16.46
CA PHE A 21 -5.54 9.49 16.35
C PHE A 21 -5.75 8.66 17.62
N ALA A 22 -6.89 8.82 18.29
CA ALA A 22 -7.12 8.10 19.53
C ALA A 22 -7.27 6.60 19.23
N ALA A 23 -6.16 5.86 19.34
CA ALA A 23 -6.18 4.42 19.34
C ALA A 23 -7.09 3.93 20.46
N TYR A 24 -8.06 3.07 20.13
CA TYR A 24 -8.99 2.54 21.13
C TYR A 24 -8.30 1.45 21.96
N THR A 25 -8.44 1.54 23.29
CA THR A 25 -7.73 0.63 24.21
C THR A 25 -8.20 -0.83 24.12
N ASP A 26 -9.36 -1.08 23.52
CA ASP A 26 -9.96 -2.40 23.31
C ASP A 26 -10.01 -2.84 21.82
N VAL A 27 -9.27 -2.14 20.95
CA VAL A 27 -9.08 -2.51 19.54
C VAL A 27 -7.58 -2.52 19.25
N PRO A 28 -6.84 -3.57 19.67
CA PRO A 28 -5.45 -3.71 19.26
C PRO A 28 -5.35 -3.83 17.73
N ILE A 29 -4.19 -3.51 17.14
CA ILE A 29 -3.99 -3.66 15.67
C ILE A 29 -4.23 -5.09 15.18
N THR A 30 -4.01 -6.08 16.04
CA THR A 30 -4.31 -7.49 15.76
C THR A 30 -5.80 -7.82 15.72
N TYR A 31 -6.66 -6.88 16.09
CA TYR A 31 -8.10 -7.04 16.01
C TYR A 31 -8.55 -6.99 14.54
N TRP A 32 -9.31 -7.98 14.09
CA TRP A 32 -9.68 -8.16 12.68
C TRP A 32 -10.35 -6.93 12.01
N ALA A 33 -10.99 -6.06 12.80
CA ALA A 33 -11.65 -4.84 12.31
C ALA A 33 -10.84 -3.56 12.56
N TYR A 34 -9.61 -3.66 13.07
CA TYR A 34 -8.78 -2.51 13.44
C TYR A 34 -8.70 -1.49 12.31
N HIS A 35 -8.25 -1.91 11.12
CA HIS A 35 -8.08 -1.01 9.98
C HIS A 35 -9.38 -0.36 9.54
N SER A 36 -10.49 -1.10 9.53
CA SER A 36 -11.82 -0.53 9.23
C SER A 36 -12.23 0.52 10.27
N ILE A 37 -11.98 0.24 11.56
CA ILE A 37 -12.29 1.14 12.67
C ILE A 37 -11.40 2.39 12.61
N GLU A 38 -10.12 2.24 12.29
CA GLU A 38 -9.16 3.31 12.12
C GLU A 38 -9.54 4.21 10.93
N GLN A 39 -9.73 3.65 9.74
CA GLN A 39 -10.09 4.44 8.56
C GLN A 39 -11.39 5.23 8.75
N LEU A 40 -12.41 4.63 9.35
CA LEU A 40 -13.69 5.31 9.60
C LEU A 40 -13.62 6.35 10.71
N SER A 41 -12.86 6.08 11.78
CA SER A 41 -12.63 7.06 12.83
C SER A 41 -11.81 8.23 12.27
N GLY A 42 -10.87 7.99 11.34
CA GLY A 42 -10.05 9.02 10.67
C GLY A 42 -10.88 9.97 9.80
N LYS A 43 -11.99 9.47 9.25
CA LYS A 43 -13.03 10.27 8.58
C LYS A 43 -14.09 10.84 9.52
N GLN A 44 -13.95 10.69 10.84
CA GLN A 44 -14.91 11.11 11.86
C GLN A 44 -16.32 10.51 11.69
N ILE A 45 -16.43 9.38 10.98
CA ILE A 45 -17.70 8.68 10.76
C ILE A 45 -18.13 7.97 12.04
N ILE A 46 -17.16 7.43 12.77
CA ILE A 46 -17.38 6.68 14.02
C ILE A 46 -16.57 7.32 15.14
N SER A 47 -17.01 7.08 16.37
CA SER A 47 -16.30 7.50 17.57
C SER A 47 -16.38 6.41 18.62
N GLY A 48 -15.38 6.38 19.50
CA GLY A 48 -15.40 5.60 20.73
C GLY A 48 -16.25 6.24 21.82
N TYR A 49 -16.20 5.61 22.98
CA TYR A 49 -16.83 6.06 24.20
C TYR A 49 -15.85 6.96 24.97
N SER A 50 -16.38 7.73 25.93
CA SER A 50 -15.59 8.65 26.77
C SER A 50 -14.53 7.96 27.63
N ASP A 51 -14.59 6.64 27.78
CA ASP A 51 -13.61 5.80 28.49
C ASP A 51 -12.45 5.34 27.59
N GLY A 52 -12.34 5.85 26.37
CA GLY A 52 -11.27 5.51 25.43
C GLY A 52 -11.45 4.18 24.70
N ARG A 53 -12.60 3.51 24.88
CA ARG A 53 -12.91 2.23 24.22
C ARG A 53 -13.81 2.41 23.01
N PHE A 54 -13.70 1.50 22.03
CA PHE A 54 -14.64 1.39 20.92
C PHE A 54 -15.80 0.43 21.21
N LYS A 55 -15.60 -0.57 22.07
CA LYS A 55 -16.53 -1.68 22.36
C LYS A 55 -16.92 -2.47 21.10
N PRO A 56 -15.95 -3.09 20.40
CA PRO A 56 -16.18 -3.70 19.09
C PRO A 56 -17.23 -4.82 19.09
N GLY A 57 -17.31 -5.60 20.17
CA GLY A 57 -18.27 -6.69 20.32
C GLY A 57 -19.67 -6.27 20.78
N ALA A 58 -19.88 -5.00 21.15
CA ALA A 58 -21.20 -4.54 21.57
C ALA A 58 -22.16 -4.52 20.37
N VAL A 59 -23.38 -5.04 20.59
CA VAL A 59 -24.46 -4.96 19.61
C VAL A 59 -24.76 -3.50 19.31
N ILE A 60 -24.82 -3.16 18.02
CA ILE A 60 -25.17 -1.80 17.61
C ILE A 60 -26.68 -1.61 17.60
N THR A 61 -27.13 -0.49 18.15
CA THR A 61 -28.55 -0.10 18.14
C THR A 61 -28.92 0.55 16.80
N ARG A 62 -30.22 0.53 16.45
CA ARG A 62 -30.74 1.22 15.26
C ARG A 62 -30.40 2.71 15.24
N LYS A 63 -30.45 3.42 16.38
CA LYS A 63 -30.05 4.85 16.43
C LYS A 63 -28.57 5.05 16.14
N GLN A 64 -27.68 4.21 16.69
CA GLN A 64 -26.25 4.33 16.46
C GLN A 64 -25.92 4.07 14.99
N ALA A 65 -26.59 3.10 14.38
CA ALA A 65 -26.44 2.80 12.97
C ALA A 65 -26.90 3.96 12.07
N ALA A 66 -28.04 4.58 12.39
CA ALA A 66 -28.54 5.76 11.69
C ALA A 66 -27.55 6.94 11.77
N ILE A 67 -27.04 7.25 12.96
CA ILE A 67 -26.04 8.32 13.15
C ILE A 67 -24.80 8.07 12.28
N MET A 68 -24.24 6.85 12.32
CA MET A 68 -23.05 6.50 11.54
C MET A 68 -23.31 6.61 10.03
N LEU A 69 -24.46 6.12 9.54
CA LEU A 69 -24.78 6.18 8.11
C LEU A 69 -25.07 7.59 7.62
N VAL A 70 -25.78 8.40 8.40
CA VAL A 70 -26.04 9.81 8.06
C VAL A 70 -24.74 10.60 7.97
N ARG A 71 -23.81 10.40 8.91
CA ARG A 71 -22.47 10.99 8.84
C ARG A 71 -21.71 10.52 7.61
N THR A 72 -21.69 9.21 7.37
CA THR A 72 -20.99 8.62 6.21
C THR A 72 -21.51 9.20 4.89
N LEU A 73 -22.82 9.33 4.77
CA LEU A 73 -23.50 9.76 3.56
C LEU A 73 -23.68 11.29 3.49
N SER A 74 -23.22 12.03 4.51
CA SER A 74 -23.42 13.47 4.67
C SER A 74 -24.88 13.90 4.45
N LEU A 75 -25.82 13.11 4.99
CA LEU A 75 -27.25 13.37 4.81
C LEU A 75 -27.74 14.47 5.75
N SER A 76 -28.67 15.26 5.25
CA SER A 76 -29.49 16.19 6.03
C SER A 76 -30.94 16.05 5.59
N SER A 77 -31.88 16.44 6.44
CA SER A 77 -33.30 16.48 6.11
C SER A 77 -33.90 17.77 6.63
N ASP A 78 -34.52 18.52 5.72
CA ASP A 78 -35.37 19.67 6.07
C ASP A 78 -36.82 19.25 6.38
N GLN A 79 -37.12 17.96 6.21
CA GLN A 79 -38.43 17.39 6.49
C GLN A 79 -38.46 16.83 7.91
N THR A 80 -39.34 17.40 8.74
CA THR A 80 -39.72 16.81 10.03
C THR A 80 -40.65 15.65 9.77
N ILE A 81 -40.28 14.46 10.27
CA ILE A 81 -41.11 13.25 10.16
C ILE A 81 -41.56 12.90 11.57
N ALA A 82 -42.87 12.83 11.79
CA ALA A 82 -43.41 12.40 13.06
C ALA A 82 -43.09 10.91 13.29
N ILE A 83 -42.11 10.64 14.15
CA ILE A 83 -41.72 9.30 14.60
C ILE A 83 -42.16 9.16 16.05
N LYS A 84 -43.05 8.21 16.34
CA LYS A 84 -43.80 8.16 17.61
C LYS A 84 -42.93 8.02 18.86
N ASP A 85 -41.76 7.38 18.75
CA ASP A 85 -40.82 7.08 19.84
C ASP A 85 -39.49 7.85 19.74
N VAL A 86 -39.44 8.91 18.92
CA VAL A 86 -38.27 9.78 18.76
C VAL A 86 -38.71 11.23 18.90
N THR A 87 -38.04 11.98 19.78
CA THR A 87 -38.31 13.40 20.06
C THR A 87 -37.05 14.22 19.87
N GLU A 88 -37.14 15.55 19.86
CA GLU A 88 -35.98 16.45 19.78
C GLU A 88 -34.91 16.19 20.86
N ASN A 89 -35.28 15.61 22.00
CA ASN A 89 -34.37 15.23 23.08
C ASN A 89 -33.73 13.84 22.89
N THR A 90 -34.17 13.06 21.89
CA THR A 90 -33.58 11.77 21.59
C THR A 90 -32.19 11.99 20.99
N TYR A 91 -31.16 11.37 21.57
CA TYR A 91 -29.81 11.43 21.02
C TYR A 91 -29.80 10.90 19.58
N GLY A 92 -29.32 11.72 18.65
CA GLY A 92 -29.35 11.43 17.22
C GLY A 92 -30.68 11.76 16.52
N TYR A 93 -31.54 12.61 17.12
CA TYR A 93 -32.86 12.97 16.59
C TYR A 93 -32.81 13.33 15.09
N GLN A 94 -31.96 14.29 14.72
CA GLN A 94 -31.84 14.77 13.34
C GLN A 94 -31.31 13.68 12.40
N GLU A 95 -30.34 12.88 12.86
CA GLU A 95 -29.81 11.76 12.06
C GLU A 95 -30.85 10.65 11.88
N ILE A 96 -31.68 10.37 12.88
CA ILE A 96 -32.77 9.39 12.74
C ILE A 96 -33.79 9.89 11.71
N GLU A 97 -34.21 11.15 11.81
CA GLU A 97 -35.14 11.75 10.83
C GLU A 97 -34.56 11.70 9.41
N ALA A 98 -33.30 12.10 9.24
CA ALA A 98 -32.63 12.07 7.95
C ALA A 98 -32.51 10.64 7.38
N ALA A 99 -32.19 9.66 8.22
CA ALA A 99 -32.06 8.26 7.80
C ALA A 99 -33.42 7.66 7.39
N VAL A 100 -34.50 8.00 8.09
CA VAL A 100 -35.87 7.57 7.74
C VAL A 100 -36.35 8.28 6.47
N SER A 101 -36.12 9.59 6.35
CA SER A 101 -36.46 10.40 5.17
C SER A 101 -35.77 9.88 3.91
N ALA A 102 -34.49 9.50 4.03
CA ALA A 102 -33.73 8.88 2.96
C ALA A 102 -34.10 7.40 2.69
N GLY A 103 -35.03 6.82 3.45
CA GLY A 103 -35.51 5.44 3.29
C GLY A 103 -34.53 4.36 3.76
N LEU A 104 -33.44 4.73 4.45
CA LEU A 104 -32.44 3.79 4.96
C LEU A 104 -33.06 2.84 6.00
N PHE A 105 -33.93 3.39 6.84
CA PHE A 105 -34.64 2.66 7.88
C PHE A 105 -36.15 2.76 7.68
N SER A 106 -36.86 1.68 7.95
CA SER A 106 -38.32 1.68 7.98
C SER A 106 -38.87 1.80 9.40
N LEU A 107 -40.01 2.48 9.51
CA LEU A 107 -40.81 2.53 10.71
C LEU A 107 -41.74 1.31 10.77
N LYS A 108 -41.96 0.78 11.98
CA LYS A 108 -42.95 -0.26 12.26
C LYS A 108 -44.08 0.35 13.07
N ASP A 109 -45.28 0.41 12.50
CA ASP A 109 -46.46 1.04 13.13
C ASP A 109 -46.23 2.51 13.58
N GLY A 110 -45.33 3.21 12.88
CA GLY A 110 -44.91 4.58 13.17
C GLY A 110 -43.78 4.72 14.22
N LEU A 111 -43.21 3.60 14.68
CA LEU A 111 -42.09 3.55 15.63
C LEU A 111 -40.77 3.26 14.90
N PHE A 112 -39.69 3.94 15.31
CA PHE A 112 -38.34 3.69 14.82
C PHE A 112 -37.60 2.64 15.64
N GLN A 113 -37.92 2.53 16.94
CA GLN A 113 -37.30 1.64 17.92
C GLN A 113 -35.80 1.90 18.09
N PRO A 114 -35.40 3.09 18.58
CA PRO A 114 -34.02 3.56 18.53
C PRO A 114 -33.02 2.69 19.31
N ASP A 115 -33.46 2.04 20.37
CA ASP A 115 -32.63 1.22 21.26
C ASP A 115 -32.60 -0.28 20.89
N GLU A 116 -33.41 -0.71 19.91
CA GLU A 116 -33.39 -2.09 19.46
C GLU A 116 -32.11 -2.42 18.68
N PRO A 117 -31.65 -3.68 18.71
CA PRO A 117 -30.54 -4.16 17.89
C PRO A 117 -30.75 -3.90 16.39
N LEU A 118 -29.70 -3.52 15.69
CA LEU A 118 -29.67 -3.54 14.23
C LEU A 118 -29.57 -4.99 13.73
N THR A 119 -30.54 -5.42 12.92
CA THR A 119 -30.47 -6.72 12.24
C THR A 119 -29.61 -6.64 10.97
N ARG A 120 -29.06 -7.77 10.54
CA ARG A 120 -28.26 -7.85 9.31
C ARG A 120 -29.06 -7.52 8.04
N GLU A 121 -30.34 -7.84 8.00
CA GLU A 121 -31.23 -7.46 6.88
C GLU A 121 -31.53 -5.96 6.84
N ASP A 122 -31.73 -5.31 8.00
CA ASP A 122 -31.92 -3.87 8.09
C ASP A 122 -30.63 -3.14 7.69
N MET A 123 -29.48 -3.64 8.15
CA MET A 123 -28.16 -3.16 7.73
C MET A 123 -27.98 -3.27 6.22
N ALA A 124 -28.30 -4.42 5.62
CA ALA A 124 -28.19 -4.64 4.18
C ALA A 124 -29.05 -3.65 3.40
N LYS A 125 -30.30 -3.45 3.84
CA LYS A 125 -31.20 -2.45 3.24
C LYS A 125 -30.63 -1.04 3.35
N ALA A 126 -30.17 -0.63 4.53
CA ALA A 126 -29.67 0.71 4.77
C ALA A 126 -28.43 1.00 3.91
N LEU A 127 -27.48 0.06 3.83
CA LEU A 127 -26.29 0.18 2.97
C LEU A 127 -26.68 0.19 1.49
N ALA A 128 -27.53 -0.73 1.04
CA ALA A 128 -27.92 -0.82 -0.36
C ALA A 128 -28.65 0.43 -0.84
N ILE A 129 -29.58 0.98 -0.05
CA ILE A 129 -30.29 2.21 -0.40
C ILE A 129 -29.34 3.41 -0.33
N GLY A 130 -28.64 3.59 0.80
CA GLY A 130 -27.82 4.78 1.04
C GLY A 130 -26.71 4.95 0.01
N PHE A 131 -26.11 3.83 -0.40
CA PHE A 131 -25.04 3.81 -1.38
C PHE A 131 -25.48 3.44 -2.80
N ARG A 132 -26.80 3.30 -3.03
CA ARG A 132 -27.42 2.95 -4.32
C ARG A 132 -26.83 1.69 -4.95
N LEU A 133 -26.53 0.69 -4.13
CA LEU A 133 -25.99 -0.60 -4.56
C LEU A 133 -27.04 -1.34 -5.39
N LYS A 134 -26.58 -2.05 -6.42
CA LYS A 134 -27.41 -2.95 -7.22
C LYS A 134 -26.80 -4.34 -7.19
N GLY A 135 -27.65 -5.34 -7.05
CA GLY A 135 -27.28 -6.73 -7.19
C GLY A 135 -27.39 -7.24 -8.62
N ASP A 136 -26.96 -8.47 -8.83
CA ASP A 136 -26.97 -9.21 -10.09
C ASP A 136 -27.96 -10.40 -10.08
N GLN A 137 -28.70 -10.57 -8.98
CA GLN A 137 -29.63 -11.67 -8.73
C GLN A 137 -28.97 -13.06 -8.68
N MET A 138 -27.67 -13.11 -8.39
CA MET A 138 -26.90 -14.35 -8.32
C MET A 138 -26.60 -14.79 -6.88
N SER A 139 -26.97 -13.99 -5.87
CA SER A 139 -26.75 -14.38 -4.48
C SER A 139 -27.44 -15.71 -4.16
N ALA A 140 -26.63 -16.64 -3.64
CA ALA A 140 -27.01 -18.02 -3.36
C ALA A 140 -27.01 -18.35 -1.86
N PHE A 141 -27.26 -17.36 -0.99
CA PHE A 141 -27.35 -17.61 0.45
C PHE A 141 -28.52 -18.56 0.77
N THR A 142 -28.23 -19.61 1.54
CA THR A 142 -29.18 -20.72 1.77
C THR A 142 -30.43 -20.30 2.55
N ASP A 143 -30.35 -19.22 3.33
CA ASP A 143 -31.39 -18.69 4.20
C ASP A 143 -32.03 -17.38 3.68
N VAL A 144 -31.72 -16.98 2.45
CA VAL A 144 -32.28 -15.77 1.81
C VAL A 144 -32.85 -16.13 0.43
N PRO A 145 -34.07 -16.70 0.36
CA PRO A 145 -34.69 -17.02 -0.93
C PRO A 145 -35.01 -15.75 -1.73
N GLN A 146 -35.07 -15.85 -3.07
CA GLN A 146 -35.44 -14.74 -3.97
C GLN A 146 -36.79 -14.08 -3.63
N THR A 147 -37.70 -14.81 -2.98
CA THR A 147 -39.00 -14.33 -2.51
C THR A 147 -38.91 -13.47 -1.24
N SER A 148 -37.76 -13.44 -0.56
CA SER A 148 -37.54 -12.60 0.61
C SER A 148 -37.65 -11.11 0.24
N PRO A 149 -38.38 -10.29 1.02
CA PRO A 149 -38.46 -8.84 0.77
C PRO A 149 -37.09 -8.14 0.88
N TYR A 150 -36.10 -8.79 1.50
CA TYR A 150 -34.73 -8.28 1.64
C TYR A 150 -33.75 -8.84 0.61
N TYR A 151 -34.15 -9.80 -0.23
CA TYR A 151 -33.27 -10.47 -1.19
C TYR A 151 -32.47 -9.46 -2.00
N ARG A 152 -33.16 -8.50 -2.63
CA ARG A 152 -32.52 -7.49 -3.50
C ARG A 152 -31.43 -6.64 -2.81
N TYR A 153 -31.52 -6.42 -1.50
CA TYR A 153 -30.53 -5.63 -0.77
C TYR A 153 -29.34 -6.49 -0.36
N ILE A 154 -29.60 -7.72 0.08
CA ILE A 154 -28.57 -8.68 0.46
C ILE A 154 -27.76 -9.10 -0.78
N ASP A 155 -28.46 -9.35 -1.89
CA ASP A 155 -27.88 -9.59 -3.20
C ASP A 155 -27.02 -8.41 -3.67
N ALA A 156 -27.49 -7.17 -3.47
CA ALA A 156 -26.68 -5.99 -3.76
C ALA A 156 -25.40 -5.90 -2.92
N LEU A 157 -25.40 -6.33 -1.66
CA LEU A 157 -24.16 -6.40 -0.88
C LEU A 157 -23.23 -7.50 -1.39
N ALA A 158 -23.76 -8.67 -1.75
CA ALA A 158 -22.97 -9.79 -2.25
C ALA A 158 -22.31 -9.48 -3.59
N ALA A 159 -23.06 -8.95 -4.55
CA ALA A 159 -22.57 -8.59 -5.89
C ALA A 159 -21.55 -7.43 -5.89
N ASN A 160 -21.36 -6.75 -4.76
CA ASN A 160 -20.39 -5.66 -4.59
C ASN A 160 -19.28 -6.04 -3.59
N ASP A 161 -19.09 -7.32 -3.28
CA ASP A 161 -18.06 -7.85 -2.37
C ASP A 161 -18.09 -7.25 -0.95
N ILE A 162 -19.24 -6.74 -0.52
CA ILE A 162 -19.41 -6.18 0.83
C ILE A 162 -19.67 -7.30 1.84
N THR A 163 -20.25 -8.42 1.40
CA THR A 163 -20.51 -9.61 2.23
C THR A 163 -20.26 -10.91 1.47
N THR A 164 -19.60 -11.87 2.11
CA THR A 164 -19.46 -13.25 1.62
C THR A 164 -20.37 -14.24 2.36
N GLY A 165 -21.11 -13.77 3.37
CA GLY A 165 -21.91 -14.63 4.25
C GLY A 165 -21.05 -15.36 5.27
N TYR A 166 -21.62 -16.41 5.85
CA TYR A 166 -20.94 -17.32 6.78
C TYR A 166 -20.40 -18.55 6.04
N THR A 167 -19.55 -19.31 6.72
CA THR A 167 -18.91 -20.52 6.17
C THR A 167 -19.91 -21.62 5.78
N ASP A 168 -21.12 -21.60 6.33
CA ASP A 168 -22.23 -22.49 6.00
C ASP A 168 -23.11 -21.98 4.83
N HIS A 169 -22.63 -20.97 4.10
CA HIS A 169 -23.33 -20.28 3.02
C HIS A 169 -24.63 -19.57 3.45
N SER A 170 -24.82 -19.30 4.74
CA SER A 170 -25.93 -18.46 5.24
C SER A 170 -25.56 -16.96 5.26
N PHE A 171 -26.57 -16.09 5.25
CA PHE A 171 -26.43 -14.66 5.52
C PHE A 171 -26.84 -14.29 6.95
N GLN A 172 -27.71 -15.06 7.60
CA GLN A 172 -28.29 -14.80 8.93
C GLN A 172 -29.04 -13.45 9.01
N PRO A 173 -30.11 -13.23 8.22
CA PRO A 173 -30.75 -11.92 8.06
C PRO A 173 -31.28 -11.32 9.37
N LYS A 174 -31.79 -12.14 10.29
CA LYS A 174 -32.31 -11.70 11.60
C LYS A 174 -31.24 -11.53 12.68
N GLY A 175 -30.00 -11.93 12.42
CA GLY A 175 -28.90 -11.82 13.38
C GLY A 175 -28.59 -10.36 13.71
N ALA A 176 -28.25 -10.09 14.97
CA ALA A 176 -27.81 -8.77 15.39
C ALA A 176 -26.40 -8.46 14.89
N VAL A 177 -26.14 -7.20 14.56
CA VAL A 177 -24.83 -6.71 14.12
C VAL A 177 -24.10 -6.08 15.31
N ASN A 178 -22.81 -6.38 15.48
CA ASN A 178 -21.97 -5.67 16.45
C ASN A 178 -21.25 -4.46 15.82
N ARG A 179 -20.69 -3.59 16.65
CA ARG A 179 -20.03 -2.35 16.20
C ARG A 179 -18.87 -2.60 15.24
N ALA A 180 -18.07 -3.64 15.46
CA ALA A 180 -16.96 -4.00 14.57
C ALA A 180 -17.44 -4.51 13.19
N GLN A 181 -18.45 -5.38 13.17
CA GLN A 181 -19.10 -5.86 11.95
C GLN A 181 -19.64 -4.68 11.15
N PHE A 182 -20.37 -3.77 11.80
CA PHE A 182 -20.95 -2.63 11.11
C PHE A 182 -19.87 -1.67 10.57
N ALA A 183 -18.80 -1.42 11.32
CA ALA A 183 -17.63 -0.67 10.84
C ALA A 183 -17.01 -1.32 9.59
N ALA A 184 -16.76 -2.63 9.61
CA ALA A 184 -16.21 -3.34 8.47
C ALA A 184 -17.13 -3.27 7.23
N PHE A 185 -18.45 -3.36 7.40
CA PHE A 185 -19.40 -3.21 6.29
C PHE A 185 -19.37 -1.80 5.69
N ILE A 186 -19.34 -0.75 6.51
CA ILE A 186 -19.21 0.63 6.02
C ILE A 186 -17.87 0.81 5.31
N ALA A 187 -16.77 0.32 5.89
CA ALA A 187 -15.43 0.46 5.32
C ALA A 187 -15.33 -0.21 3.94
N ARG A 188 -15.75 -1.47 3.80
CA ARG A 188 -15.79 -2.17 2.49
C ARG A 188 -16.65 -1.44 1.47
N THR A 189 -17.74 -0.83 1.94
CA THR A 189 -18.64 -0.06 1.09
C THR A 189 -17.99 1.25 0.62
N LEU A 190 -17.23 1.94 1.48
CA LEU A 190 -16.73 3.30 1.23
C LEU A 190 -15.38 3.34 0.51
N PHE A 191 -14.45 2.47 0.88
CA PHE A 191 -13.03 2.58 0.50
C PHE A 191 -12.63 1.82 -0.75
N ASN A 192 -13.57 1.11 -1.40
CA ASN A 192 -13.32 0.40 -2.65
C ASN A 192 -14.09 1.04 -3.81
N PRO A 193 -13.48 1.20 -4.99
CA PRO A 193 -14.17 1.66 -6.18
C PRO A 193 -15.24 0.66 -6.60
N ARG A 194 -16.41 1.18 -7.02
CA ARG A 194 -17.55 0.37 -7.46
C ARG A 194 -17.90 0.53 -8.92
N GLU A 195 -17.29 1.51 -9.55
CA GLU A 195 -17.40 1.72 -10.98
C GLU A 195 -15.99 1.96 -11.52
N TYR A 196 -15.76 1.46 -12.72
CA TYR A 196 -14.48 1.49 -13.41
C TYR A 196 -14.73 2.01 -14.81
N GLU A 197 -14.12 3.16 -15.12
CA GLU A 197 -14.17 3.75 -16.45
C GLU A 197 -13.08 3.15 -17.31
N VAL A 198 -13.45 2.65 -18.49
CA VAL A 198 -12.47 2.22 -19.50
C VAL A 198 -12.33 3.33 -20.52
N LEU A 199 -11.11 3.81 -20.70
CA LEU A 199 -10.70 4.77 -21.69
C LEU A 199 -9.87 4.05 -22.76
N ILE A 200 -10.04 4.42 -24.03
CA ILE A 200 -9.20 3.98 -25.15
C ILE A 200 -8.79 5.25 -25.88
N ASP A 201 -7.50 5.42 -26.16
CA ASP A 201 -6.92 6.67 -26.67
C ASP A 201 -7.26 7.89 -25.79
N GLY A 202 -7.26 7.70 -24.47
CA GLY A 202 -7.63 8.75 -23.50
C GLY A 202 -9.10 9.18 -23.54
N LYS A 203 -9.96 8.51 -24.32
CA LYS A 203 -11.40 8.81 -24.41
C LYS A 203 -12.21 7.74 -23.71
N LYS A 204 -13.08 8.15 -22.78
CA LYS A 204 -14.04 7.25 -22.11
C LYS A 204 -14.87 6.50 -23.16
N LYS A 205 -14.84 5.17 -23.10
CA LYS A 205 -15.63 4.28 -23.95
C LYS A 205 -16.86 3.77 -23.23
N THR A 206 -16.70 3.33 -21.99
CA THR A 206 -17.77 2.78 -21.18
C THR A 206 -17.39 2.77 -19.69
N THR A 207 -18.35 2.42 -18.84
CA THR A 207 -18.17 2.23 -17.40
C THR A 207 -18.72 0.86 -17.01
N PHE A 208 -17.96 0.12 -16.21
CA PHE A 208 -18.38 -1.17 -15.64
C PHE A 208 -18.53 -1.06 -14.13
N ARG A 209 -19.28 -1.98 -13.54
CA ARG A 209 -19.42 -2.12 -12.08
C ARG A 209 -18.51 -3.18 -11.50
N SER A 210 -18.08 -4.12 -12.33
CA SER A 210 -17.07 -5.09 -11.98
C SER A 210 -15.71 -4.65 -12.51
N LYS A 211 -14.70 -4.65 -11.62
CA LYS A 211 -13.31 -4.46 -12.03
C LYS A 211 -12.89 -5.54 -13.03
N GLN A 212 -13.33 -6.78 -12.81
CA GLN A 212 -13.01 -7.91 -13.69
C GLN A 212 -13.61 -7.71 -15.08
N GLU A 213 -14.86 -7.26 -15.19
CA GLU A 213 -15.48 -6.96 -16.50
C GLU A 213 -14.77 -5.80 -17.21
N ALA A 214 -14.36 -4.76 -16.47
CA ALA A 214 -13.57 -3.67 -17.03
C ALA A 214 -12.24 -4.16 -17.60
N ILE A 215 -11.56 -5.06 -16.88
CA ILE A 215 -10.30 -5.67 -17.32
C ILE A 215 -10.52 -6.53 -18.57
N LEU A 216 -11.52 -7.43 -18.56
CA LEU A 216 -11.85 -8.27 -19.71
C LEU A 216 -12.22 -7.45 -20.95
N PHE A 217 -12.85 -6.29 -20.76
CA PHE A 217 -13.16 -5.39 -21.87
C PHE A 217 -11.92 -4.63 -22.38
N ALA A 218 -11.01 -4.23 -21.49
CA ALA A 218 -9.83 -3.44 -21.83
C ALA A 218 -8.70 -4.27 -22.44
N GLU A 219 -8.56 -5.53 -22.02
CA GLU A 219 -7.46 -6.43 -22.37
C GLU A 219 -7.12 -6.48 -23.87
N PRO A 220 -8.08 -6.53 -24.82
CA PRO A 220 -7.77 -6.56 -26.25
C PRO A 220 -7.19 -5.26 -26.82
N TYR A 221 -7.09 -4.19 -26.04
CA TYR A 221 -6.69 -2.85 -26.50
C TYR A 221 -5.40 -2.39 -25.82
N ASP A 222 -4.30 -2.32 -26.56
CA ASP A 222 -2.99 -1.95 -26.01
C ASP A 222 -2.94 -0.54 -25.41
N ASN A 223 -3.84 0.34 -25.81
CA ASN A 223 -3.96 1.73 -25.37
C ASN A 223 -5.12 1.97 -24.39
N ALA A 224 -5.68 0.90 -23.80
CA ALA A 224 -6.74 1.02 -22.82
C ALA A 224 -6.22 1.39 -21.43
N VAL A 225 -6.99 2.22 -20.73
CA VAL A 225 -6.75 2.57 -19.32
C VAL A 225 -8.03 2.39 -18.56
N ILE A 226 -7.92 1.80 -17.37
CA ILE A 226 -9.04 1.63 -16.46
C ILE A 226 -8.83 2.57 -15.27
N ARG A 227 -9.81 3.42 -14.98
CA ARG A 227 -9.77 4.36 -13.84
C ARG A 227 -10.88 4.04 -12.84
N PRO A 228 -10.59 3.99 -11.53
CA PRO A 228 -11.62 3.91 -10.51
C PRO A 228 -12.46 5.19 -10.52
N VAL A 229 -13.79 5.04 -10.48
CA VAL A 229 -14.72 6.18 -10.50
C VAL A 229 -14.92 6.71 -9.08
N SER A 230 -14.51 7.96 -8.87
CA SER A 230 -14.83 8.71 -7.66
C SER A 230 -16.33 8.92 -7.53
N ASN A 231 -16.83 8.92 -6.30
CA ASN A 231 -18.23 9.24 -6.00
C ASN A 231 -18.30 10.33 -4.93
N GLN A 232 -19.52 10.74 -4.58
CA GLN A 232 -19.74 11.80 -3.60
C GLN A 232 -19.22 11.49 -2.18
N TYR A 233 -18.87 10.24 -1.87
CA TYR A 233 -18.40 9.80 -0.56
C TYR A 233 -16.90 9.53 -0.50
N GLN A 234 -16.29 9.14 -1.63
CA GLN A 234 -14.88 8.79 -1.71
C GLN A 234 -14.30 9.22 -3.05
N THR A 235 -13.13 9.88 -2.97
CA THR A 235 -12.29 10.19 -4.11
C THR A 235 -11.26 9.08 -4.28
N PHE A 236 -11.16 8.55 -5.49
CA PHE A 236 -10.09 7.67 -5.92
C PHE A 236 -9.15 8.48 -6.81
N SER A 237 -7.87 8.48 -6.46
CA SER A 237 -6.85 9.21 -7.20
C SER A 237 -6.62 8.54 -8.56
N ASN A 238 -6.38 9.35 -9.58
CA ASN A 238 -5.80 8.90 -10.84
C ASN A 238 -4.27 9.07 -10.84
N GLU A 239 -3.69 9.45 -9.71
CA GLU A 239 -2.25 9.60 -9.49
C GLU A 239 -1.75 8.48 -8.59
N PHE A 240 -0.46 8.21 -8.71
CA PHE A 240 0.28 7.28 -7.84
C PHE A 240 0.95 8.06 -6.71
N LEU A 241 1.64 7.35 -5.83
CA LEU A 241 2.43 7.94 -4.75
C LEU A 241 3.39 9.01 -5.28
N SER A 242 3.35 10.19 -4.67
CA SER A 242 4.24 11.28 -5.05
C SER A 242 5.68 11.05 -4.55
N PRO A 243 6.71 11.42 -5.33
CA PRO A 243 8.10 11.29 -4.91
C PRO A 243 8.46 12.02 -3.61
N GLU A 244 7.77 13.12 -3.30
CA GLU A 244 8.01 13.90 -2.07
C GLU A 244 7.63 13.11 -0.83
N LYS A 245 6.58 12.29 -0.92
CA LYS A 245 6.09 11.49 0.21
C LYS A 245 7.03 10.33 0.51
N SER A 246 7.41 9.55 -0.50
CA SER A 246 8.29 8.38 -0.37
C SER A 246 9.77 8.74 -0.22
N GLY A 247 10.18 9.88 -0.80
CA GLY A 247 11.59 10.21 -1.00
C GLY A 247 12.25 9.51 -2.19
N VAL A 248 11.46 8.88 -3.08
CA VAL A 248 11.92 8.16 -4.27
C VAL A 248 11.17 8.67 -5.49
N LYS A 249 11.89 9.07 -6.54
CA LYS A 249 11.25 9.31 -7.85
C LYS A 249 11.36 8.08 -8.75
N ASN A 250 12.59 7.71 -9.04
CA ASN A 250 13.07 6.63 -9.88
C ASN A 250 14.04 5.78 -9.06
N GLY A 251 13.50 4.80 -8.33
CA GLY A 251 14.27 3.86 -7.54
C GLY A 251 14.71 2.63 -8.33
N VAL A 252 15.80 2.00 -7.91
CA VAL A 252 16.19 0.65 -8.36
C VAL A 252 16.51 -0.21 -7.16
N LEU A 253 15.85 -1.38 -7.08
CA LEU A 253 16.10 -2.38 -6.07
C LEU A 253 17.16 -3.36 -6.57
N MET A 254 18.21 -3.54 -5.79
CA MET A 254 19.30 -4.46 -6.09
C MET A 254 19.61 -5.36 -4.92
N TYR A 255 19.74 -6.65 -5.22
CA TYR A 255 20.20 -7.63 -4.24
C TYR A 255 21.68 -7.42 -3.93
N ASN A 256 22.03 -7.42 -2.65
CA ASN A 256 23.40 -7.23 -2.18
C ASN A 256 23.77 -8.12 -0.97
N GLY A 257 23.02 -9.17 -0.69
CA GLY A 257 23.31 -10.16 0.35
C GLY A 257 24.28 -11.24 -0.14
N TYR A 258 24.29 -12.41 0.49
CA TYR A 258 25.17 -13.53 0.16
C TYR A 258 24.82 -14.18 -1.20
N GLU A 259 23.59 -13.98 -1.68
CA GLU A 259 23.09 -14.47 -2.97
C GLU A 259 23.96 -14.02 -4.15
N ILE A 260 24.64 -12.89 -4.03
CA ILE A 260 25.51 -12.34 -5.09
C ILE A 260 26.84 -13.09 -5.18
N GLU A 261 27.32 -13.69 -4.08
CA GLU A 261 28.60 -14.40 -4.04
C GLU A 261 28.49 -15.80 -4.68
N LYS A 262 27.26 -16.32 -4.74
CA LYS A 262 26.96 -17.62 -5.33
C LYS A 262 26.99 -17.63 -6.85
N ASN A 263 26.94 -16.46 -7.49
CA ASN A 263 26.90 -16.34 -8.94
C ASN A 263 28.02 -15.41 -9.44
N PRO A 264 28.98 -15.92 -10.24
CA PRO A 264 30.04 -15.10 -10.80
C PRO A 264 29.55 -13.90 -11.63
N LEU A 265 28.34 -13.94 -12.19
CA LEU A 265 27.70 -12.81 -12.88
C LEU A 265 27.29 -11.67 -11.92
N TYR A 266 27.26 -11.92 -10.62
CA TYR A 266 26.88 -10.99 -9.55
C TYR A 266 28.05 -10.58 -8.64
N ASN A 267 29.23 -11.21 -8.80
CA ASN A 267 30.48 -10.84 -8.09
C ASN A 267 31.01 -9.44 -8.45
N SER A 268 30.31 -8.69 -9.31
CA SER A 268 30.68 -7.36 -9.77
C SER A 268 30.36 -6.23 -8.79
N LEU A 269 29.59 -6.49 -7.72
CA LEU A 269 29.28 -5.48 -6.68
C LEU A 269 30.54 -4.98 -5.92
N GLN A 270 31.68 -5.67 -6.06
CA GLN A 270 32.98 -5.22 -5.56
C GLN A 270 33.72 -4.24 -6.50
N ASN A 271 33.10 -3.84 -7.61
CA ASN A 271 33.72 -2.99 -8.63
C ASN A 271 32.93 -1.69 -8.82
N LYS A 272 33.60 -0.54 -8.73
CA LYS A 272 32.98 0.78 -8.97
C LYS A 272 32.35 0.92 -10.36
N GLU A 273 32.89 0.26 -11.39
CA GLU A 273 32.30 0.29 -12.74
C GLU A 273 30.89 -0.33 -12.77
N PHE A 274 30.58 -1.21 -11.81
CA PHE A 274 29.28 -1.84 -11.72
C PHE A 274 28.17 -0.83 -11.45
N PHE A 275 28.39 0.12 -10.55
CA PHE A 275 27.36 1.07 -10.12
C PHE A 275 27.17 2.22 -11.09
N LYS A 276 28.15 2.53 -11.95
CA LYS A 276 28.08 3.70 -12.82
C LYS A 276 26.84 3.75 -13.72
N PRO A 277 26.38 2.64 -14.34
CA PRO A 277 25.14 2.64 -15.12
C PRO A 277 23.86 2.90 -14.33
N TYR A 278 23.87 2.69 -13.01
CA TYR A 278 22.75 3.01 -12.13
C TYR A 278 22.77 4.48 -11.69
N LEU A 279 23.95 5.09 -11.64
CA LEU A 279 24.14 6.47 -11.22
C LEU A 279 23.94 7.45 -12.38
N ALA A 280 24.47 7.14 -13.57
CA ALA A 280 24.40 8.02 -14.74
C ALA A 280 24.30 7.27 -16.06
N TYR A 281 23.61 7.92 -17.00
CA TYR A 281 23.50 7.48 -18.38
C TYR A 281 24.71 7.96 -19.21
N LYS A 282 25.21 7.08 -20.08
CA LYS A 282 26.26 7.40 -21.06
C LYS A 282 25.69 7.49 -22.46
N GLU A 283 26.02 8.58 -23.13
CA GLU A 283 25.79 8.75 -24.57
C GLU A 283 27.15 9.01 -25.24
N ASN A 284 27.47 8.24 -26.30
CA ASN A 284 28.74 8.36 -27.03
C ASN A 284 30.00 8.33 -26.13
N GLY A 285 29.95 7.52 -25.06
CA GLY A 285 31.06 7.35 -24.12
C GLY A 285 31.19 8.43 -23.04
N GLN A 286 30.33 9.46 -23.05
CA GLN A 286 30.31 10.55 -22.06
C GLN A 286 29.12 10.40 -21.12
N TYR A 287 29.29 10.72 -19.84
CA TYR A 287 28.17 10.82 -18.91
C TYR A 287 27.39 12.11 -19.19
N VAL A 288 26.09 12.01 -19.44
CA VAL A 288 25.28 13.17 -19.88
C VAL A 288 24.16 13.55 -18.92
N ASP A 289 23.74 12.64 -18.03
CA ASP A 289 22.65 12.84 -17.06
C ASP A 289 22.71 11.75 -15.98
N SER A 290 22.07 11.97 -14.84
CA SER A 290 21.84 10.93 -13.83
C SER A 290 20.89 9.84 -14.37
N MET A 291 20.87 8.65 -13.76
CA MET A 291 19.97 7.56 -14.17
C MET A 291 18.86 7.34 -13.14
N PHE A 292 19.17 6.75 -11.99
CA PHE A 292 18.26 6.60 -10.84
C PHE A 292 18.58 7.65 -9.77
N ASP A 293 17.58 8.18 -9.06
CA ASP A 293 17.80 9.06 -7.90
C ASP A 293 17.89 8.28 -6.59
N SER A 294 17.43 7.03 -6.56
CA SER A 294 17.38 6.21 -5.35
C SER A 294 17.89 4.78 -5.61
N LEU A 295 18.81 4.30 -4.76
CA LEU A 295 19.25 2.91 -4.74
C LEU A 295 18.69 2.21 -3.49
N ILE A 296 18.02 1.08 -3.67
CA ILE A 296 17.50 0.25 -2.59
C ILE A 296 18.39 -0.99 -2.48
N LEU A 297 19.19 -1.06 -1.41
CA LEU A 297 20.12 -2.14 -1.13
C LEU A 297 19.41 -3.20 -0.29
N ALA A 298 19.12 -4.36 -0.90
CA ALA A 298 18.31 -5.41 -0.29
C ALA A 298 19.05 -6.74 -0.20
N GLY A 299 19.64 -7.04 0.96
CA GLY A 299 20.28 -8.33 1.21
C GLY A 299 19.24 -9.38 1.54
N ARG A 300 19.12 -10.43 0.71
CA ARG A 300 18.15 -11.52 0.95
C ARG A 300 18.75 -12.72 1.66
N GLU A 301 20.03 -12.98 1.47
CA GLU A 301 20.72 -14.11 2.06
C GLU A 301 21.92 -13.67 2.90
N TYR A 302 22.27 -14.51 3.87
CA TYR A 302 23.54 -14.49 4.59
C TYR A 302 24.22 -15.87 4.42
N PRO A 303 25.50 -16.02 4.79
CA PRO A 303 26.16 -17.32 4.76
C PRO A 303 25.41 -18.33 5.64
N GLY A 304 24.70 -19.26 5.01
CA GLY A 304 23.96 -20.33 5.70
C GLY A 304 22.43 -20.18 5.72
N GLY A 305 21.86 -19.02 5.37
CA GLY A 305 20.41 -18.82 5.46
C GLY A 305 19.86 -17.62 4.67
N GLU A 306 18.64 -17.20 5.02
CA GLU A 306 17.90 -16.11 4.39
C GLU A 306 17.38 -15.10 5.41
N PHE A 307 17.31 -13.83 5.02
CA PHE A 307 16.74 -12.75 5.83
C PHE A 307 15.22 -12.57 5.62
N THR A 308 14.58 -13.31 4.72
CA THR A 308 13.13 -13.23 4.45
C THR A 308 12.33 -14.10 5.42
N GLU A 309 11.00 -13.97 5.47
CA GLU A 309 10.15 -14.91 6.22
C GLU A 309 10.16 -16.28 5.53
N SER A 310 11.07 -17.16 5.95
CA SER A 310 11.21 -18.50 5.37
C SER A 310 11.63 -19.54 6.40
N SER A 311 11.61 -20.81 6.00
CA SER A 311 12.09 -21.87 6.86
C SER A 311 13.60 -21.78 7.15
N ARG A 312 14.37 -21.07 6.31
CA ARG A 312 15.82 -20.89 6.38
C ARG A 312 16.26 -19.62 7.13
N ASN A 313 15.32 -18.87 7.69
CA ASN A 313 15.65 -17.70 8.48
C ASN A 313 15.94 -18.08 9.93
N GLU A 314 17.22 -18.07 10.26
CA GLU A 314 17.78 -18.25 11.60
C GLU A 314 18.56 -16.99 12.02
N ALA A 315 18.34 -15.86 11.33
CA ALA A 315 19.15 -14.66 11.48
C ALA A 315 18.89 -13.95 12.82
N GLY A 316 19.96 -13.72 13.58
CA GLY A 316 19.96 -12.88 14.77
C GLY A 316 21.02 -11.76 14.66
N TYR A 317 21.50 -11.29 15.80
CA TYR A 317 22.47 -10.19 15.86
C TYR A 317 23.74 -10.45 15.03
N ASN A 318 24.25 -11.68 14.99
CA ASN A 318 25.48 -12.03 14.26
C ASN A 318 25.31 -11.92 12.74
N GLU A 319 24.23 -12.46 12.19
CA GLU A 319 23.95 -12.43 10.75
C GLU A 319 23.64 -11.00 10.29
N TRP A 320 22.97 -10.23 11.13
CA TRP A 320 22.67 -8.82 10.86
C TRP A 320 23.94 -7.96 10.95
N LEU A 321 24.85 -8.26 11.89
CA LEU A 321 26.19 -7.66 11.95
C LEU A 321 27.02 -7.99 10.70
N TRP A 322 26.93 -9.23 10.20
CA TRP A 322 27.56 -9.60 8.94
C TRP A 322 27.05 -8.74 7.77
N TYR A 323 25.73 -8.49 7.70
CA TYR A 323 25.17 -7.65 6.64
C TYR A 323 25.59 -6.17 6.79
N LEU A 324 25.64 -5.64 8.02
CA LEU A 324 26.21 -4.31 8.30
C LEU A 324 27.65 -4.20 7.80
N ASN A 325 28.50 -5.19 8.09
CA ASN A 325 29.89 -5.22 7.61
C ASN A 325 29.98 -5.27 6.08
N LYS A 326 29.03 -5.95 5.41
CA LYS A 326 28.95 -5.98 3.95
C LYS A 326 28.54 -4.64 3.33
N LEU A 327 27.74 -3.86 4.04
CA LEU A 327 27.33 -2.52 3.63
C LEU A 327 28.45 -1.48 3.87
N PHE A 328 29.01 -1.46 5.07
CA PHE A 328 29.84 -0.36 5.60
C PHE A 328 31.33 -0.69 5.76
N GLY A 329 31.77 -1.93 5.52
CA GLY A 329 33.19 -2.28 5.58
C GLY A 329 34.04 -1.45 4.60
N GLU A 330 35.37 -1.54 4.71
CA GLU A 330 36.31 -0.75 3.88
C GLU A 330 36.03 -0.88 2.36
N ASN A 331 35.70 -2.11 1.92
CA ASN A 331 35.25 -2.45 0.56
C ASN A 331 33.75 -2.82 0.51
N GLY A 332 32.98 -2.26 1.44
CA GLY A 332 31.54 -2.45 1.53
C GLY A 332 30.80 -1.75 0.39
N THR A 333 29.55 -2.16 0.18
CA THR A 333 28.71 -1.67 -0.93
C THR A 333 28.64 -0.14 -0.98
N ILE A 334 28.52 0.52 0.18
CA ILE A 334 28.39 1.99 0.27
C ILE A 334 29.67 2.69 -0.17
N SER A 335 30.83 2.21 0.30
CA SER A 335 32.15 2.72 -0.09
C SER A 335 32.36 2.64 -1.62
N ILE A 336 31.91 1.55 -2.24
CA ILE A 336 32.06 1.35 -3.69
C ILE A 336 31.13 2.29 -4.48
N ILE A 337 29.90 2.51 -4.02
CA ILE A 337 28.99 3.49 -4.64
C ILE A 337 29.60 4.90 -4.53
N ASP A 338 30.16 5.27 -3.37
CA ASP A 338 30.83 6.56 -3.16
C ASP A 338 32.03 6.75 -4.11
N GLN A 339 32.85 5.71 -4.29
CA GLN A 339 33.96 5.72 -5.25
C GLN A 339 33.46 5.86 -6.70
N SER A 340 32.32 5.25 -7.03
CA SER A 340 31.72 5.33 -8.36
C SER A 340 31.24 6.76 -8.66
N MET A 341 30.56 7.39 -7.69
CA MET A 341 30.06 8.76 -7.76
C MET A 341 31.17 9.79 -8.03
N LYS A 342 32.34 9.64 -7.40
CA LYS A 342 33.50 10.55 -7.60
C LYS A 342 33.95 10.66 -9.06
N GLU A 343 33.65 9.66 -9.89
CA GLU A 343 34.05 9.62 -11.31
C GLU A 343 32.92 10.02 -12.26
N ILE A 344 31.77 10.46 -11.72
CA ILE A 344 30.57 10.81 -12.49
C ILE A 344 30.12 12.22 -12.08
N PRO A 345 30.69 13.27 -12.70
CA PRO A 345 30.45 14.65 -12.28
C PRO A 345 29.04 15.17 -12.57
N VAL A 346 28.21 14.43 -13.32
CA VAL A 346 26.83 14.80 -13.64
C VAL A 346 25.82 14.39 -12.56
N VAL A 347 26.27 13.71 -11.50
CA VAL A 347 25.41 13.25 -10.39
C VAL A 347 25.80 13.96 -9.11
N ASP A 348 24.96 14.88 -8.66
CA ASP A 348 25.20 15.64 -7.42
C ASP A 348 24.92 14.80 -6.18
N HIS A 349 23.85 14.01 -6.21
CA HIS A 349 23.43 13.18 -5.09
C HIS A 349 22.62 11.95 -5.53
N VAL A 350 22.59 10.96 -4.65
CA VAL A 350 21.74 9.75 -4.77
C VAL A 350 21.25 9.35 -3.38
N ASN A 351 19.97 9.01 -3.30
CA ASN A 351 19.34 8.51 -2.09
C ASN A 351 19.66 7.02 -1.91
N ILE A 352 19.96 6.61 -0.69
CA ILE A 352 20.19 5.23 -0.31
C ILE A 352 19.08 4.80 0.65
N PHE A 353 18.45 3.67 0.34
CA PHE A 353 17.60 2.93 1.25
C PHE A 353 18.28 1.61 1.59
N ILE A 354 18.35 1.28 2.88
CA ILE A 354 18.95 0.05 3.37
C ILE A 354 17.85 -0.89 3.84
N ALA A 355 17.87 -2.13 3.37
CA ALA A 355 16.88 -3.11 3.80
C ALA A 355 17.06 -3.47 5.27
N ILE A 356 15.94 -3.53 6.00
CA ILE A 356 15.87 -4.13 7.33
C ILE A 356 15.58 -5.62 7.13
N PRO A 357 16.48 -6.52 7.55
CA PRO A 357 16.21 -7.96 7.53
C PRO A 357 14.97 -8.33 8.35
N TYR A 358 14.29 -9.42 7.99
CA TYR A 358 13.13 -9.90 8.77
C TYR A 358 13.62 -10.66 10.02
N PRO A 359 13.20 -10.27 11.25
CA PRO A 359 13.59 -10.98 12.46
C PRO A 359 12.92 -12.35 12.52
N GLN A 360 13.72 -13.40 12.71
CA GLN A 360 13.19 -14.76 12.82
C GLN A 360 12.24 -14.91 14.01
N ARG A 361 11.30 -15.86 13.93
CA ARG A 361 10.20 -16.03 14.90
C ARG A 361 10.24 -17.35 15.68
N LYS A 362 11.15 -18.25 15.34
CA LYS A 362 11.11 -19.65 15.76
C LYS A 362 11.92 -19.87 17.03
N ASP A 363 13.18 -19.45 16.97
CA ASP A 363 14.18 -19.77 17.98
C ASP A 363 14.39 -18.58 18.92
N PRO A 364 14.88 -18.80 20.15
CA PRO A 364 15.32 -17.71 21.01
C PRO A 364 16.36 -16.81 20.31
N ILE A 365 16.35 -15.51 20.61
CA ILE A 365 17.27 -14.54 20.01
C ILE A 365 18.57 -14.55 20.80
N VAL A 366 19.69 -14.77 20.13
CA VAL A 366 21.03 -14.72 20.75
C VAL A 366 21.69 -13.40 20.40
N ASP A 367 22.08 -12.63 21.42
CA ASP A 367 22.79 -11.37 21.23
C ASP A 367 24.29 -11.55 20.97
N LEU A 368 24.99 -10.45 20.70
CA LEU A 368 26.43 -10.46 20.40
C LEU A 368 27.31 -10.93 21.57
N ASN A 369 26.79 -10.94 22.81
CA ASN A 369 27.49 -11.46 23.98
C ASN A 369 27.21 -12.96 24.20
N GLY A 370 26.41 -13.58 23.34
CA GLY A 370 25.98 -14.97 23.47
C GLY A 370 24.85 -15.17 24.48
N GLN A 371 24.22 -14.10 24.99
CA GLN A 371 23.07 -14.23 25.87
C GLN A 371 21.82 -14.53 25.06
N THR A 372 21.03 -15.48 25.55
CA THR A 372 19.77 -15.92 24.93
C THR A 372 18.58 -15.17 25.53
N HIS A 373 17.73 -14.63 24.65
CA HIS A 373 16.50 -13.91 24.96
C HIS A 373 15.29 -14.64 24.36
N PRO A 374 14.11 -14.60 25.00
CA PRO A 374 12.90 -15.19 24.44
C PRO A 374 12.51 -14.47 23.13
N ASN A 375 11.92 -15.20 22.17
CA ASN A 375 11.46 -14.59 20.91
C ASN A 375 10.09 -13.91 21.09
N THR A 376 10.07 -12.79 21.80
CA THR A 376 8.89 -11.94 21.97
C THR A 376 8.86 -10.83 20.93
N LEU A 377 7.70 -10.19 20.75
CA LEU A 377 7.58 -8.98 19.92
C LEU A 377 8.60 -7.90 20.32
N ASP A 378 8.72 -7.64 21.63
CA ASP A 378 9.65 -6.62 22.15
C ASP A 378 11.11 -6.95 21.84
N GLU A 379 11.53 -8.22 22.00
CA GLU A 379 12.90 -8.64 21.70
C GLU A 379 13.20 -8.59 20.19
N ARG A 380 12.24 -8.95 19.34
CA ARG A 380 12.36 -8.75 17.89
C ARG A 380 12.47 -7.27 17.53
N PHE A 381 11.70 -6.40 18.20
CA PHE A 381 11.82 -4.96 18.01
C PHE A 381 13.19 -4.44 18.49
N GLN A 382 13.74 -4.93 19.61
CA GLN A 382 15.08 -4.53 20.06
C GLN A 382 16.16 -4.91 19.04
N LEU A 383 16.08 -6.10 18.42
CA LEU A 383 16.98 -6.49 17.33
C LEU A 383 16.88 -5.52 16.14
N VAL A 384 15.67 -5.20 15.69
CA VAL A 384 15.45 -4.24 14.59
C VAL A 384 15.97 -2.85 14.95
N LYS A 385 15.66 -2.37 16.15
CA LYS A 385 16.08 -1.08 16.67
C LYS A 385 17.61 -0.99 16.72
N TRP A 386 18.28 -2.00 17.28
CA TRP A 386 19.73 -2.07 17.31
C TRP A 386 20.32 -1.96 15.90
N TYR A 387 19.78 -2.68 14.92
CA TYR A 387 20.26 -2.61 13.54
C TYR A 387 20.10 -1.23 12.92
N ILE A 388 18.94 -0.59 13.11
CA ILE A 388 18.69 0.79 12.66
C ILE A 388 19.70 1.74 13.29
N ASP A 389 19.96 1.61 14.60
CA ASP A 389 20.95 2.42 15.32
C ASP A 389 22.34 2.23 14.72
N GLN A 390 22.75 0.99 14.47
CA GLN A 390 24.04 0.72 13.84
C GLN A 390 24.14 1.30 12.42
N VAL A 391 23.06 1.27 11.64
CA VAL A 391 23.06 1.91 10.31
C VAL A 391 23.28 3.41 10.43
N TYR A 392 22.56 4.09 11.33
CA TYR A 392 22.74 5.52 11.55
C TYR A 392 24.14 5.85 12.09
N ASP A 393 24.61 5.13 13.10
CA ASP A 393 25.94 5.32 13.70
C ASP A 393 27.05 5.17 12.64
N GLN A 394 27.00 4.11 11.82
CA GLN A 394 27.99 3.89 10.76
C GLN A 394 27.89 4.96 9.67
N TRP A 395 26.67 5.42 9.35
CA TRP A 395 26.45 6.46 8.36
C TRP A 395 27.04 7.80 8.80
N GLU A 396 26.81 8.22 10.04
CA GLU A 396 27.31 9.48 10.61
C GLU A 396 28.84 9.50 10.77
N ASN A 397 29.44 8.34 11.04
CA ASN A 397 30.89 8.20 11.20
C ASN A 397 31.65 7.99 9.88
N THR A 398 30.95 7.90 8.75
CA THR A 398 31.55 7.72 7.43
C THR A 398 31.33 8.98 6.58
N GLN A 399 32.38 9.45 5.91
CA GLN A 399 32.25 10.56 4.97
C GLN A 399 31.68 10.07 3.64
N HIS A 400 30.56 10.65 3.21
CA HIS A 400 29.90 10.33 1.94
C HIS A 400 29.94 11.53 0.98
N ASN A 401 30.12 11.26 -0.31
CA ASN A 401 30.13 12.26 -1.38
C ASN A 401 28.86 12.12 -2.21
N GLY A 402 27.85 12.91 -1.86
CA GLY A 402 26.56 12.91 -2.56
C GLY A 402 25.63 11.74 -2.19
N LEU A 403 26.05 10.76 -1.38
CA LEU A 403 25.12 9.74 -0.87
C LEU A 403 24.28 10.32 0.27
N ILE A 404 22.98 10.05 0.26
CA ILE A 404 22.04 10.48 1.30
C ILE A 404 21.32 9.24 1.83
N LEU A 405 21.50 8.88 3.09
CA LEU A 405 20.66 7.87 3.73
C LEU A 405 19.25 8.44 3.88
N LYS A 406 18.35 7.98 3.01
CA LYS A 406 16.98 8.46 2.95
C LYS A 406 16.08 7.71 3.93
N GLY A 407 16.40 6.45 4.19
CA GLY A 407 15.65 5.63 5.11
C GLY A 407 15.85 4.14 4.89
N PHE A 408 14.80 3.38 5.16
CA PHE A 408 14.84 1.93 5.25
C PHE A 408 13.80 1.26 4.36
N TYR A 409 14.15 0.07 3.87
CA TYR A 409 13.28 -0.81 3.12
C TYR A 409 12.91 -2.03 3.96
N TRP A 410 11.64 -2.31 4.22
CA TRP A 410 11.25 -3.56 4.89
C TRP A 410 11.39 -4.74 3.95
N LEU A 411 12.22 -5.73 4.30
CA LEU A 411 12.58 -6.80 3.37
C LEU A 411 11.43 -7.77 3.07
N ASN A 412 10.55 -8.04 4.04
CA ASN A 412 9.47 -9.00 3.85
C ASN A 412 8.32 -8.38 3.04
N GLU A 413 7.90 -9.05 1.97
CA GLU A 413 6.91 -8.52 1.01
C GLU A 413 5.46 -8.74 1.48
N THR A 414 5.27 -9.54 2.53
CA THR A 414 3.95 -9.91 3.07
C THR A 414 3.83 -9.58 4.55
N VAL A 415 2.62 -9.15 4.94
CA VAL A 415 2.24 -8.95 6.34
C VAL A 415 1.09 -9.92 6.63
N THR A 416 1.44 -11.14 7.04
CA THR A 416 0.51 -12.25 7.26
C THR A 416 0.19 -12.47 8.73
N ASN A 417 1.12 -12.13 9.62
CA ASN A 417 0.98 -12.36 11.05
C ASN A 417 0.55 -11.08 11.78
N PRO A 418 -0.44 -11.13 12.69
CA PRO A 418 -0.88 -9.94 13.43
C PRO A 418 0.23 -9.27 14.26
N GLU A 419 1.18 -10.04 14.82
CA GLU A 419 2.32 -9.46 15.53
C GLU A 419 3.26 -8.67 14.62
N ASP A 420 3.31 -8.96 13.31
CA ASP A 420 4.12 -8.20 12.36
C ASP A 420 3.51 -6.82 12.11
N GLU A 421 2.18 -6.70 12.17
CA GLU A 421 1.52 -5.40 12.11
C GLU A 421 1.94 -4.50 13.29
N GLN A 422 2.04 -5.07 14.50
CA GLN A 422 2.55 -4.35 15.67
C GLN A 422 4.02 -4.00 15.52
N LEU A 423 4.84 -4.95 15.06
CA LEU A 423 6.27 -4.72 14.85
C LEU A 423 6.51 -3.59 13.84
N LEU A 424 5.78 -3.59 12.72
CA LEU A 424 5.89 -2.57 11.68
C LEU A 424 5.55 -1.18 12.20
N LEU A 425 4.51 -1.03 13.03
CA LEU A 425 4.21 0.24 13.68
C LEU A 425 5.35 0.71 14.59
N MET A 426 5.86 -0.18 15.45
CA MET A 426 6.98 0.16 16.35
C MET A 426 8.22 0.59 15.56
N VAL A 427 8.52 -0.11 14.47
CA VAL A 427 9.64 0.17 13.57
C VAL A 427 9.43 1.49 12.82
N SER A 428 8.24 1.71 12.27
CA SER A 428 7.89 2.95 11.57
C SER A 428 8.02 4.15 12.49
N ASP A 429 7.43 4.09 13.68
CA ASP A 429 7.52 5.16 14.69
C ASP A 429 8.98 5.47 15.03
N TYR A 430 9.81 4.43 15.17
CA TYR A 430 11.22 4.60 15.45
C TYR A 430 11.99 5.30 14.31
N ILE A 431 11.77 4.87 13.06
CA ILE A 431 12.40 5.47 11.88
C ILE A 431 11.98 6.93 11.72
N HIS A 432 10.70 7.23 11.91
CA HIS A 432 10.16 8.59 11.79
C HIS A 432 10.68 9.54 12.87
N GLN A 433 10.92 9.05 14.10
CA GLN A 433 11.58 9.85 15.15
C GLN A 433 12.99 10.28 14.74
N GLN A 434 13.69 9.46 13.94
CA GLN A 434 14.99 9.76 13.34
C GLN A 434 14.88 10.51 12.00
N LYS A 435 13.68 10.93 11.61
CA LYS A 435 13.37 11.63 10.34
C LYS A 435 13.68 10.81 9.08
N GLY A 436 13.85 9.49 9.20
CA GLY A 436 14.01 8.58 8.08
C GLY A 436 12.69 8.30 7.36
N LYS A 437 12.80 7.76 6.14
CA LYS A 437 11.67 7.22 5.37
C LYS A 437 11.55 5.72 5.52
N PHE A 438 10.34 5.18 5.52
CA PHE A 438 10.11 3.74 5.60
C PHE A 438 9.32 3.25 4.39
N ILE A 439 9.90 2.35 3.60
CA ILE A 439 9.28 1.86 2.37
C ILE A 439 9.31 0.33 2.28
N TYR A 440 8.49 -0.24 1.39
CA TYR A 440 8.56 -1.66 1.04
C TYR A 440 7.93 -1.95 -0.32
N SER A 441 8.17 -3.14 -0.87
CA SER A 441 7.60 -3.56 -2.16
C SER A 441 6.84 -4.88 -1.98
N PRO A 442 5.50 -4.84 -1.86
CA PRO A 442 4.69 -6.06 -1.83
C PRO A 442 4.38 -6.59 -3.23
N HIS A 443 4.25 -7.91 -3.36
CA HIS A 443 3.68 -8.52 -4.55
C HIS A 443 2.15 -8.36 -4.61
N ALA A 444 1.56 -8.39 -5.81
CA ALA A 444 0.13 -8.12 -6.04
C ALA A 444 -0.84 -9.13 -5.42
N GLN A 445 -0.32 -10.25 -4.91
CA GLN A 445 -1.08 -11.26 -4.17
C GLN A 445 -0.88 -11.14 -2.64
N SER A 446 -0.07 -10.18 -2.19
CA SER A 446 0.21 -9.96 -0.77
C SER A 446 -1.08 -9.56 -0.07
N THR A 447 -1.36 -10.22 1.04
CA THR A 447 -2.50 -9.85 1.90
C THR A 447 -2.21 -8.50 2.55
N ASN A 448 -3.24 -7.67 2.76
CA ASN A 448 -3.15 -6.42 3.52
C ASN A 448 -2.41 -5.26 2.86
N PHE A 449 -2.13 -5.31 1.55
CA PHE A 449 -1.57 -4.18 0.81
C PHE A 449 -2.42 -2.91 0.99
N GLU A 450 -3.74 -3.02 1.10
CA GLU A 450 -4.64 -1.90 1.34
C GLU A 450 -4.37 -1.11 2.63
N TYR A 451 -3.64 -1.70 3.60
CA TYR A 451 -3.34 -1.12 4.91
C TYR A 451 -1.91 -0.60 5.02
N TRP A 452 -1.16 -0.53 3.91
CA TRP A 452 0.24 -0.11 3.93
C TRP A 452 0.49 1.23 4.66
N GLN A 453 -0.44 2.18 4.53
CA GLN A 453 -0.36 3.47 5.21
C GLN A 453 -0.58 3.36 6.71
N SER A 454 -1.49 2.47 7.12
CA SER A 454 -1.78 2.17 8.54
C SER A 454 -0.60 1.46 9.22
N TYR A 455 0.29 0.82 8.47
CA TYR A 455 1.56 0.29 8.98
C TYR A 455 2.66 1.35 9.09
N GLY A 456 2.39 2.60 8.70
CA GLY A 456 3.32 3.73 8.81
C GLY A 456 4.32 3.87 7.67
N PHE A 457 4.25 3.03 6.63
CA PHE A 457 5.12 3.20 5.46
C PHE A 457 4.89 4.56 4.78
N ASP A 458 5.97 5.21 4.38
CA ASP A 458 5.99 6.39 3.51
C ASP A 458 5.78 6.01 2.03
N GLY A 459 6.07 4.76 1.66
CA GLY A 459 5.81 4.24 0.32
C GLY A 459 5.73 2.73 0.22
N ALA A 460 4.70 2.27 -0.49
CA ALA A 460 4.51 0.88 -0.90
C ALA A 460 4.63 0.79 -2.42
N TYR A 461 5.36 -0.19 -2.95
CA TYR A 461 5.56 -0.35 -4.40
C TYR A 461 5.01 -1.69 -4.87
N LEU A 462 3.82 -1.67 -5.47
CA LEU A 462 3.13 -2.91 -5.84
C LEU A 462 3.83 -3.58 -7.03
N GLN A 463 4.30 -4.81 -6.84
CA GLN A 463 4.88 -5.66 -7.88
C GLN A 463 3.78 -6.52 -8.49
N SER A 464 3.57 -6.41 -9.80
CA SER A 464 2.51 -7.21 -10.44
C SER A 464 2.86 -8.69 -10.53
N ASN A 465 4.14 -9.05 -10.64
CA ASN A 465 4.62 -10.36 -11.05
C ASN A 465 3.92 -10.83 -12.35
N ALA A 466 3.65 -9.91 -13.28
CA ALA A 466 2.84 -10.17 -14.48
C ALA A 466 3.51 -11.16 -15.43
N HIS A 467 4.85 -11.16 -15.49
CA HIS A 467 5.56 -12.07 -16.39
C HIS A 467 6.14 -13.33 -15.72
N PHE A 468 5.94 -13.49 -14.40
CA PHE A 468 6.35 -14.68 -13.65
C PHE A 468 5.37 -15.85 -13.89
N THR A 469 5.89 -16.95 -14.46
CA THR A 469 5.25 -18.26 -14.74
C THR A 469 4.01 -18.27 -15.65
N ASN A 470 4.12 -18.98 -16.79
CA ASN A 470 3.05 -19.62 -17.61
C ASN A 470 1.78 -18.84 -17.98
N LEU A 471 1.70 -17.53 -17.76
CA LEU A 471 0.54 -16.74 -18.17
C LEU A 471 0.50 -16.54 -19.69
N SER A 472 -0.71 -16.51 -20.25
CA SER A 472 -0.95 -16.01 -21.60
C SER A 472 -0.69 -14.49 -21.67
N GLU A 473 -0.62 -13.94 -22.88
CA GLU A 473 -0.53 -12.49 -23.07
C GLU A 473 -1.75 -11.77 -22.46
N GLU A 474 -2.94 -12.33 -22.64
CA GLU A 474 -4.20 -11.80 -22.11
C GLU A 474 -4.20 -11.76 -20.58
N GLU A 475 -3.76 -12.85 -19.94
CA GLU A 475 -3.64 -12.96 -18.48
C GLU A 475 -2.58 -11.96 -17.94
N THR A 476 -1.51 -11.76 -18.69
CA THR A 476 -0.45 -10.80 -18.36
C THR A 476 -0.98 -9.37 -18.39
N LYS A 477 -1.64 -8.96 -19.47
CA LYS A 477 -2.28 -7.63 -19.61
C LYS A 477 -3.32 -7.41 -18.51
N ALA A 478 -4.15 -8.40 -18.23
CA ALA A 478 -5.12 -8.37 -17.15
C ALA A 478 -4.46 -8.12 -15.77
N LYS A 479 -3.33 -8.78 -15.52
CA LYS A 479 -2.58 -8.63 -14.26
C LYS A 479 -1.93 -7.25 -14.14
N LEU A 480 -1.36 -6.71 -15.22
CA LEU A 480 -0.84 -5.34 -15.26
C LEU A 480 -1.94 -4.29 -15.01
N HIS A 481 -3.08 -4.40 -15.69
CA HIS A 481 -4.23 -3.54 -15.44
C HIS A 481 -4.67 -3.60 -13.97
N ASN A 482 -4.83 -4.81 -13.42
CA ASN A 482 -5.25 -4.97 -12.03
C ASN A 482 -4.27 -4.32 -11.05
N SER A 483 -2.96 -4.57 -11.19
CA SER A 483 -1.95 -3.99 -10.30
C SER A 483 -1.90 -2.46 -10.38
N LEU A 484 -2.02 -1.88 -11.57
CA LEU A 484 -2.04 -0.42 -11.72
C LEU A 484 -3.31 0.19 -11.12
N ILE A 485 -4.49 -0.42 -11.32
CA ILE A 485 -5.74 0.02 -10.66
C ILE A 485 -5.61 -0.01 -9.14
N GLU A 486 -5.05 -1.09 -8.57
CA GLU A 486 -4.86 -1.23 -7.12
C GLU A 486 -3.87 -0.18 -6.60
N ALA A 487 -2.75 0.03 -7.27
CA ALA A 487 -1.76 1.02 -6.88
C ALA A 487 -2.35 2.46 -6.87
N GLN A 488 -3.16 2.82 -7.88
CA GLN A 488 -3.85 4.11 -7.90
C GLN A 488 -4.91 4.24 -6.81
N THR A 489 -5.71 3.20 -6.64
CA THR A 489 -6.77 3.14 -5.62
C THR A 489 -6.20 3.35 -4.21
N ARG A 490 -4.98 2.88 -3.96
CA ARG A 490 -4.29 2.98 -2.67
C ARG A 490 -3.22 4.08 -2.61
N ASN A 491 -3.08 4.90 -3.65
CA ASN A 491 -2.06 5.94 -3.75
C ASN A 491 -0.64 5.42 -3.43
N SER A 492 -0.30 4.25 -3.97
CA SER A 492 1.00 3.61 -3.80
C SER A 492 1.91 3.90 -5.00
N GLY A 493 3.19 3.57 -4.87
CA GLY A 493 4.10 3.46 -6.00
C GLY A 493 3.90 2.13 -6.75
N VAL A 494 4.63 1.98 -7.83
CA VAL A 494 4.65 0.76 -8.66
C VAL A 494 6.08 0.22 -8.70
N ASN A 495 6.22 -1.10 -8.65
CA ASN A 495 7.49 -1.76 -8.91
C ASN A 495 7.43 -2.47 -10.28
N LEU A 496 8.28 -2.04 -11.21
CA LEU A 496 8.37 -2.58 -12.56
C LEU A 496 9.51 -3.59 -12.63
N GLU A 497 9.26 -4.73 -13.26
CA GLU A 497 10.15 -5.88 -13.14
C GLU A 497 10.90 -6.14 -14.44
N ILE A 498 12.22 -6.14 -14.36
CA ILE A 498 13.11 -6.67 -15.37
C ILE A 498 13.44 -8.12 -15.01
N GLU A 499 12.96 -9.07 -15.80
CA GLU A 499 13.35 -10.46 -15.66
C GLU A 499 14.83 -10.67 -16.02
N ASN A 500 15.51 -11.55 -15.29
CA ASN A 500 16.87 -11.92 -15.64
C ASN A 500 16.89 -12.88 -16.85
N HIS A 501 17.42 -12.43 -17.97
CA HIS A 501 17.50 -13.20 -19.21
C HIS A 501 18.95 -13.28 -19.71
N GLY A 502 19.31 -14.35 -20.43
CA GLY A 502 20.60 -14.48 -21.09
C GLY A 502 20.54 -14.05 -22.56
N TYR A 503 21.63 -14.18 -23.31
CA TYR A 503 21.64 -13.87 -24.75
C TYR A 503 20.60 -14.66 -25.55
N ALA A 504 20.29 -15.90 -25.15
CA ALA A 504 19.32 -16.75 -25.84
C ALA A 504 17.86 -16.34 -25.62
N THR A 505 17.57 -15.59 -24.55
CA THR A 505 16.20 -15.21 -24.15
C THR A 505 15.97 -13.71 -24.11
N VAL A 506 16.92 -12.92 -24.64
CA VAL A 506 16.91 -11.46 -24.54
C VAL A 506 15.71 -10.84 -25.24
N ASP A 507 15.34 -11.26 -26.46
CA ASP A 507 14.21 -10.65 -27.17
C ASP A 507 12.91 -10.78 -26.37
N ILE A 508 12.68 -11.97 -25.79
CA ILE A 508 11.52 -12.24 -24.94
C ILE A 508 11.58 -11.40 -23.66
N GLY A 509 12.72 -11.40 -22.97
CA GLY A 509 12.87 -10.68 -21.71
C GLY A 509 12.74 -9.16 -21.85
N LEU A 510 13.27 -8.60 -22.94
CA LEU A 510 13.17 -7.17 -23.25
C LEU A 510 11.74 -6.78 -23.63
N GLU A 511 11.04 -7.60 -24.42
CA GLU A 511 9.65 -7.30 -24.80
C GLU A 511 8.71 -7.30 -23.60
N LYS A 512 8.88 -8.27 -22.69
CA LYS A 512 8.18 -8.27 -21.40
C LYS A 512 8.43 -6.99 -20.61
N PHE A 513 9.68 -6.52 -20.57
CA PHE A 513 9.98 -5.28 -19.88
C PHE A 513 9.38 -4.04 -20.56
N ARG A 514 9.35 -3.99 -21.90
CA ARG A 514 8.64 -2.92 -22.63
C ARG A 514 7.17 -2.88 -22.28
N GLN A 515 6.52 -4.04 -22.07
CA GLN A 515 5.13 -4.07 -21.64
C GLN A 515 4.93 -3.40 -20.28
N TYR A 516 5.83 -3.61 -19.31
CA TYR A 516 5.80 -2.87 -18.03
C TYR A 516 5.93 -1.36 -18.24
N LEU A 517 6.92 -0.91 -19.03
CA LEU A 517 7.14 0.50 -19.28
C LEU A 517 5.95 1.16 -19.97
N HIS A 518 5.39 0.48 -20.99
CA HIS A 518 4.22 0.92 -21.74
C HIS A 518 3.01 1.12 -20.83
N PHE A 519 2.65 0.11 -20.03
CA PHE A 519 1.51 0.21 -19.11
C PHE A 519 1.72 1.26 -18.02
N ALA A 520 2.94 1.39 -17.50
CA ALA A 520 3.28 2.43 -16.53
C ALA A 520 3.12 3.84 -17.13
N ASP A 521 3.59 4.08 -18.35
CA ASP A 521 3.40 5.36 -19.05
C ASP A 521 1.93 5.63 -19.34
N LEU A 522 1.22 4.63 -19.87
CA LEU A 522 -0.19 4.68 -20.22
C LEU A 522 -1.08 5.05 -19.03
N TYR A 523 -0.76 4.55 -17.83
CA TYR A 523 -1.47 4.90 -16.59
C TYR A 523 -0.99 6.20 -15.93
N GLY A 524 0.13 6.77 -16.38
CA GLY A 524 0.72 8.01 -15.83
C GLY A 524 1.62 7.80 -14.61
N ALA A 525 2.20 6.61 -14.45
CA ALA A 525 3.11 6.28 -13.36
C ALA A 525 4.54 6.79 -13.57
N ARG A 526 4.95 7.05 -14.83
CA ARG A 526 6.32 7.42 -15.22
C ARG A 526 6.88 8.66 -14.49
N SER A 527 6.04 9.63 -14.15
CA SER A 527 6.43 10.84 -13.43
C SER A 527 6.25 10.77 -11.90
N GLN A 528 5.79 9.62 -11.40
CA GLN A 528 5.46 9.39 -10.00
C GLN A 528 6.56 8.55 -9.31
N SER A 529 6.33 8.17 -8.05
CA SER A 529 7.26 7.32 -7.30
C SER A 529 7.24 5.88 -7.81
N LEU A 530 8.32 5.44 -8.45
CA LEU A 530 8.48 4.08 -8.98
C LEU A 530 9.77 3.40 -8.53
N ILE A 531 9.78 2.07 -8.49
CA ILE A 531 10.97 1.25 -8.32
C ILE A 531 11.11 0.32 -9.53
N ILE A 532 12.34 0.08 -9.96
CA ILE A 532 12.68 -1.01 -10.89
C ILE A 532 13.28 -2.16 -10.10
N TYR A 533 12.64 -3.33 -10.17
CA TYR A 533 13.22 -4.60 -9.72
C TYR A 533 13.96 -5.27 -10.86
N GLN A 534 15.18 -5.72 -10.59
CA GLN A 534 16.07 -6.28 -11.62
C GLN A 534 16.89 -7.48 -11.14
N GLY A 535 16.55 -8.03 -9.97
CA GLY A 535 17.43 -8.95 -9.25
C GLY A 535 18.74 -8.27 -8.88
N ALA A 536 19.86 -8.77 -9.41
CA ALA A 536 21.19 -8.30 -9.04
C ALA A 536 21.85 -7.37 -10.08
N SER A 537 21.85 -7.69 -11.38
CA SER A 537 22.76 -7.02 -12.34
C SER A 537 22.18 -6.71 -13.73
N MET A 538 20.89 -6.92 -13.97
CA MET A 538 20.29 -6.75 -15.29
C MET A 538 20.45 -5.33 -15.84
N VAL A 539 20.26 -4.27 -15.06
CA VAL A 539 20.50 -2.88 -15.54
C VAL A 539 21.96 -2.65 -15.94
N ASN A 540 22.91 -3.17 -15.14
CA ASN A 540 24.32 -3.11 -15.51
C ASN A 540 24.60 -3.84 -16.83
N ARG A 541 23.97 -5.01 -17.04
CA ARG A 541 24.10 -5.79 -18.27
C ARG A 541 23.49 -5.08 -19.47
N LEU A 542 22.35 -4.40 -19.31
CA LEU A 542 21.77 -3.54 -20.36
C LEU A 542 22.80 -2.50 -20.86
N ALA A 543 23.54 -1.89 -19.95
CA ALA A 543 24.51 -0.85 -20.28
C ALA A 543 25.86 -1.36 -20.81
N THR A 544 26.30 -2.55 -20.39
CA THR A 544 27.69 -3.01 -20.60
C THR A 544 27.85 -4.10 -21.64
N TYR A 545 26.79 -4.85 -21.96
CA TYR A 545 26.86 -5.85 -23.01
C TYR A 545 26.97 -5.17 -24.37
N THR A 546 27.74 -5.79 -25.28
CA THR A 546 28.01 -5.23 -26.62
C THR A 546 26.89 -5.54 -27.62
N ASP A 547 25.94 -6.40 -27.25
CA ASP A 547 24.77 -6.70 -28.06
C ASP A 547 23.84 -5.48 -28.13
N PRO A 548 23.54 -4.95 -29.33
CA PRO A 548 22.77 -3.72 -29.50
C PRO A 548 21.41 -3.71 -28.79
N ARG A 549 20.76 -4.87 -28.63
CA ARG A 549 19.44 -4.98 -28.00
C ARG A 549 19.47 -4.57 -26.52
N TYR A 550 20.56 -4.90 -25.82
CA TYR A 550 20.76 -4.51 -24.42
C TYR A 550 20.94 -2.99 -24.31
N GLN A 551 21.74 -2.39 -25.19
CA GLN A 551 22.05 -0.96 -25.20
C GLN A 551 20.84 -0.11 -25.60
N GLU A 552 20.04 -0.61 -26.56
CA GLU A 552 18.76 -0.03 -26.94
C GLU A 552 17.82 0.02 -25.73
N MET A 553 17.64 -1.11 -25.02
CA MET A 553 16.82 -1.13 -23.81
C MET A 553 17.36 -0.22 -22.70
N TYR A 554 18.67 -0.14 -22.51
CA TYR A 554 19.25 0.78 -21.53
C TYR A 554 18.89 2.25 -21.85
N THR A 555 18.87 2.58 -23.14
CA THR A 555 18.49 3.90 -23.64
C THR A 555 16.98 4.14 -23.49
N GLU A 556 16.14 3.16 -23.84
CA GLU A 556 14.69 3.22 -23.61
C GLU A 556 14.36 3.44 -22.12
N LEU A 557 15.02 2.70 -21.23
CA LEU A 557 14.86 2.84 -19.79
C LEU A 557 15.27 4.25 -19.33
N TYR A 558 16.40 4.77 -19.81
CA TYR A 558 16.83 6.14 -19.51
C TYR A 558 15.77 7.17 -19.93
N HIS A 559 15.28 7.07 -21.19
CA HIS A 559 14.23 7.96 -21.67
C HIS A 559 12.99 7.86 -20.80
N PHE A 560 12.54 6.65 -20.49
CA PHE A 560 11.42 6.40 -19.58
C PHE A 560 11.60 7.13 -18.23
N LEU A 561 12.71 6.91 -17.53
CA LEU A 561 12.95 7.54 -16.22
C LEU A 561 13.03 9.07 -16.29
N LYS A 562 13.41 9.64 -17.43
CA LYS A 562 13.61 11.09 -17.61
C LYS A 562 12.44 11.84 -18.24
N ASN A 563 11.34 11.16 -18.56
CA ASN A 563 10.22 11.76 -19.28
C ASN A 563 10.65 12.43 -20.60
N LYS A 564 11.61 11.82 -21.31
CA LYS A 564 12.11 12.26 -22.62
C LYS A 564 11.44 11.55 -23.78
#